data_AF-A0A8T6QHD9-F1
#
_entry.id   AF-A0A8T6QHD9-F1
#
_cell.length_a   1.000
_cell.length_b   1.000
_cell.length_c   1.000
_cell.angle_alpha   90.00
_cell.angle_beta   90.00
_cell.angle_gamma   90.00
#
_symmetry.space_group_name_H-M   'P 1'
#
loop_
_entity.id
_entity.type
_entity.pdbx_description
1 polymer ?
#
loop_
_entity_poly.entity_id
_entity_poly.type
_entity_poly.pdbx_seq_one_letter_code
_entity_poly.pdbx_strand_id
1 'polypeptide(L)'
;MNKKFSKTILSSAVAGLLLVSGGAMAANKTKVVGKYTIEYMGDDSAKIYETGKSKNDGNGNVLLVNTEKGSVSVVNIKEISDAVKAIKSSTRYAELKEKYKNDKVVDVDNMIAQHAANIYKYAIKTPSLKLENLEKITGEEIEKIDSDVKKAKEVITSKTATAYNTAIENGVSVDSALAAAKDNNGALLNEFNRLGTNVNDLKNATTFALDADGNITLDENQGSGERYSVKQTVADIKADTTVYQNKDGSYTLDQSA
;
A
#
# COMPACT_ATOMS: atom_id res chain seq x y z
N MET A 1 7.84 -32.09 -0.13
CA MET A 1 8.19 -31.46 -1.43
C MET A 1 9.58 -31.91 -1.81
N ASN A 2 9.77 -32.45 -3.02
CA ASN A 2 11.11 -32.79 -3.50
C ASN A 2 11.91 -31.48 -3.73
N LYS A 3 13.19 -31.42 -3.31
CA LYS A 3 14.02 -30.19 -3.32
C LYS A 3 14.07 -29.49 -4.69
N LYS A 4 13.89 -30.25 -5.79
CA LYS A 4 13.86 -29.71 -7.17
C LYS A 4 12.64 -28.83 -7.48
N PHE A 5 11.51 -29.03 -6.83
CA PHE A 5 10.36 -28.13 -6.97
C PHE A 5 10.59 -26.80 -6.23
N SER A 6 11.50 -26.78 -5.24
CA SER A 6 11.36 -25.92 -4.06
C SER A 6 12.01 -24.54 -4.12
N LYS A 7 12.59 -24.10 -5.23
CA LYS A 7 12.98 -22.69 -5.43
C LYS A 7 12.71 -22.26 -6.85
N THR A 8 13.31 -22.93 -7.83
CA THR A 8 13.25 -22.57 -9.25
C THR A 8 11.83 -22.40 -9.81
N ILE A 9 10.89 -23.25 -9.42
CA ILE A 9 9.50 -23.20 -9.92
C ILE A 9 8.67 -22.09 -9.24
N LEU A 10 8.91 -21.84 -7.94
CA LEU A 10 8.30 -20.71 -7.24
C LEU A 10 8.89 -19.40 -7.75
N SER A 11 10.20 -19.37 -7.96
CA SER A 11 10.96 -18.31 -8.62
C SER A 11 10.40 -17.97 -10.01
N SER A 12 10.17 -18.95 -10.87
CA SER A 12 9.60 -18.70 -12.20
C SER A 12 8.17 -18.19 -12.13
N ALA A 13 7.36 -18.72 -11.20
CA ALA A 13 5.99 -18.24 -10.99
C ALA A 13 5.94 -16.78 -10.50
N VAL A 14 6.88 -16.40 -9.62
CA VAL A 14 7.08 -15.01 -9.18
C VAL A 14 7.48 -14.12 -10.35
N ALA A 15 8.43 -14.57 -11.18
CA ALA A 15 8.85 -13.83 -12.37
C ALA A 15 7.76 -13.65 -13.43
N GLY A 16 6.78 -14.56 -13.49
CA GLY A 16 5.62 -14.45 -14.37
C GLY A 16 4.48 -13.55 -13.85
N LEU A 17 4.59 -12.97 -12.65
CA LEU A 17 3.58 -12.04 -12.10
C LEU A 17 3.46 -10.74 -12.91
N LEU A 18 4.54 -10.32 -13.61
CA LEU A 18 4.49 -9.26 -14.61
C LEU A 18 4.00 -9.79 -15.95
N LEU A 19 2.68 -9.92 -16.05
CA LEU A 19 1.99 -9.81 -17.33
C LEU A 19 1.12 -8.56 -17.22
N VAL A 20 1.75 -7.39 -17.33
CA VAL A 20 1.01 -6.13 -17.51
C VAL A 20 0.76 -5.96 -18.99
N SER A 21 -0.49 -5.67 -19.30
CA SER A 21 -1.09 -5.47 -20.61
C SER A 21 -0.47 -4.30 -21.37
N GLY A 22 0.72 -4.49 -21.95
CA GLY A 22 1.28 -3.61 -22.96
C GLY A 22 1.00 -4.16 -24.34
N GLY A 23 -0.04 -3.65 -25.01
CA GLY A 23 -0.19 -3.83 -26.46
C GLY A 23 1.03 -3.25 -27.18
N ALA A 24 1.48 -3.94 -28.25
CA ALA A 24 2.55 -3.55 -29.17
C ALA A 24 3.81 -2.97 -28.51
N MET A 25 4.85 -3.80 -28.34
CA MET A 25 6.15 -3.43 -27.77
C MET A 25 6.75 -2.18 -28.42
N ALA A 26 6.56 -1.02 -27.78
CA ALA A 26 7.44 0.12 -27.94
C ALA A 26 8.80 -0.22 -27.30
N ALA A 27 9.90 0.29 -27.85
CA ALA A 27 11.23 0.06 -27.30
C ALA A 27 11.27 0.38 -25.79
N ASN A 28 11.58 -0.61 -24.95
CA ASN A 28 11.67 -0.45 -23.51
C ASN A 28 12.60 0.72 -23.18
N LYS A 29 12.05 1.81 -22.64
CA LYS A 29 12.85 2.92 -22.12
C LYS A 29 13.55 2.44 -20.86
N THR A 30 14.82 2.77 -20.69
CA THR A 30 15.57 2.46 -19.46
C THR A 30 16.12 3.72 -18.83
N LYS A 31 16.10 3.79 -17.51
CA LYS A 31 16.71 4.88 -16.72
C LYS A 31 17.56 4.26 -15.61
N VAL A 32 18.80 4.72 -15.47
CA VAL A 32 19.67 4.34 -14.35
C VAL A 32 19.53 5.39 -13.24
N VAL A 33 19.30 4.93 -12.01
CA VAL A 33 19.15 5.76 -10.81
C VAL A 33 20.01 5.14 -9.69
N GLY A 34 21.17 5.75 -9.43
CA GLY A 34 22.15 5.16 -8.52
C GLY A 34 22.57 3.76 -8.98
N LYS A 35 22.44 2.76 -8.09
CA LYS A 35 22.72 1.35 -8.40
C LYS A 35 21.56 0.59 -9.06
N TYR A 36 20.44 1.24 -9.32
CA TYR A 36 19.23 0.60 -9.88
C TYR A 36 19.01 1.00 -11.33
N THR A 37 18.42 0.08 -12.09
CA THR A 37 17.86 0.33 -13.41
C THR A 37 16.35 0.22 -13.34
N ILE A 38 15.65 1.22 -13.86
CA ILE A 38 14.22 1.24 -14.13
C ILE A 38 14.03 0.92 -15.61
N GLU A 39 13.40 -0.20 -15.92
CA GLU A 39 13.04 -0.63 -17.27
C GLU A 39 11.52 -0.50 -17.44
N TYR A 40 11.07 0.44 -18.28
CA TYR A 40 9.66 0.65 -18.57
C TYR A 40 9.19 -0.40 -19.59
N MET A 41 8.11 -1.11 -19.26
CA MET A 41 7.58 -2.25 -20.01
C MET A 41 6.25 -1.92 -20.72
N GLY A 42 5.87 -0.64 -20.73
CA GLY A 42 4.61 -0.10 -21.25
C GLY A 42 4.31 1.25 -20.59
N ASP A 43 3.09 1.75 -20.77
CA ASP A 43 2.66 3.04 -20.22
C ASP A 43 2.45 2.99 -18.70
N ASP A 44 2.04 1.83 -18.18
CA ASP A 44 1.61 1.62 -16.79
C ASP A 44 2.48 0.62 -16.02
N SER A 45 3.62 0.19 -16.58
CA SER A 45 4.45 -0.85 -15.99
C SER A 45 5.95 -0.60 -16.08
N ALA A 46 6.64 -0.99 -15.01
CA ALA A 46 8.09 -0.95 -14.95
C ALA A 46 8.67 -2.12 -14.13
N LYS A 47 9.91 -2.48 -14.45
CA LYS A 47 10.78 -3.32 -13.62
C LYS A 47 11.84 -2.44 -12.98
N ILE A 48 12.07 -2.59 -11.69
CA ILE A 48 13.21 -1.98 -11.01
C ILE A 48 14.11 -3.07 -10.46
N TYR A 49 15.38 -3.05 -10.82
CA TYR A 49 16.36 -4.06 -10.42
C TYR A 49 17.74 -3.44 -10.27
N GLU A 50 18.61 -4.07 -9.49
CA GLU A 50 20.00 -3.62 -9.37
C GLU A 50 20.74 -3.76 -10.72
N THR A 51 21.39 -2.69 -11.15
CA THR A 51 22.11 -2.62 -12.43
C THR A 51 23.18 -3.71 -12.49
N GLY A 52 23.20 -4.46 -13.60
CA GLY A 52 24.14 -5.58 -13.80
C GLY A 52 23.74 -6.89 -13.10
N LYS A 53 22.66 -6.92 -12.30
CA LYS A 53 22.09 -8.17 -11.77
C LYS A 53 21.02 -8.76 -12.70
N SER A 54 20.67 -10.02 -12.45
CA SER A 54 19.62 -10.73 -13.18
C SER A 54 18.31 -9.94 -13.16
N LYS A 55 17.74 -9.73 -14.35
CA LYS A 55 16.41 -9.13 -14.55
C LYS A 55 15.26 -10.12 -14.33
N ASN A 56 15.59 -11.38 -14.08
CA ASN A 56 14.60 -12.42 -13.80
C ASN A 56 14.31 -12.42 -12.31
N ASP A 57 13.07 -12.11 -11.94
CA ASP A 57 12.57 -11.99 -10.56
C ASP A 57 12.51 -13.34 -9.79
N GLY A 58 13.15 -14.38 -10.33
CA GLY A 58 13.22 -15.67 -9.66
C GLY A 58 13.79 -15.61 -8.25
N ASN A 59 14.69 -14.67 -7.99
CA ASN A 59 15.28 -14.50 -6.66
C ASN A 59 14.64 -13.37 -5.84
N GLY A 60 13.53 -12.78 -6.29
CA GLY A 60 12.87 -11.68 -5.59
C GLY A 60 13.68 -10.38 -5.55
N ASN A 61 14.52 -10.17 -6.56
CA ASN A 61 15.44 -9.03 -6.72
C ASN A 61 14.89 -7.95 -7.65
N VAL A 62 13.67 -8.11 -8.16
CA VAL A 62 13.06 -7.20 -9.11
C VAL A 62 11.76 -6.70 -8.52
N LEU A 63 11.56 -5.38 -8.52
CA LEU A 63 10.27 -4.79 -8.21
C LEU A 63 9.42 -4.78 -9.48
N LEU A 64 8.26 -5.41 -9.38
CA LEU A 64 7.27 -5.53 -10.44
C LEU A 64 6.25 -4.38 -10.29
N VAL A 65 6.54 -3.24 -10.90
CA VAL A 65 5.86 -1.97 -10.62
C VAL A 65 4.69 -1.74 -11.57
N ASN A 66 3.52 -1.41 -11.03
CA ASN A 66 2.47 -0.72 -11.76
C ASN A 66 2.61 0.79 -11.50
N THR A 67 3.02 1.53 -12.52
CA THR A 67 3.37 2.95 -12.46
C THR A 67 2.15 3.87 -12.49
N GLU A 68 0.99 3.38 -12.93
CA GLU A 68 -0.28 4.12 -12.83
C GLU A 68 -0.75 4.22 -11.37
N LYS A 69 -0.75 3.09 -10.67
CA LYS A 69 -1.21 2.98 -9.28
C LYS A 69 -0.12 3.32 -8.27
N GLY A 70 1.15 3.28 -8.67
CA GLY A 70 2.29 3.36 -7.77
C GLY A 70 2.28 2.21 -6.79
N SER A 71 2.45 0.99 -7.29
CA SER A 71 2.42 -0.21 -6.46
C SER A 71 3.34 -1.30 -6.99
N VAL A 72 3.76 -2.20 -6.11
CA VAL A 72 4.56 -3.38 -6.47
C VAL A 72 3.72 -4.64 -6.34
N SER A 73 3.67 -5.42 -7.41
CA SER A 73 3.03 -6.74 -7.41
C SER A 73 3.93 -7.75 -6.71
N VAL A 74 3.39 -8.46 -5.72
CA VAL A 74 4.11 -9.46 -4.94
C VAL A 74 3.23 -10.67 -4.64
N VAL A 75 3.86 -11.71 -4.11
CA VAL A 75 3.20 -12.88 -3.55
C VAL A 75 3.89 -13.29 -2.25
N ASN A 76 3.13 -13.90 -1.34
CA ASN A 76 3.71 -14.60 -0.21
C ASN A 76 4.07 -16.03 -0.64
N ILE A 77 5.36 -16.39 -0.58
CA ILE A 77 5.87 -17.69 -1.03
C ILE A 77 5.18 -18.85 -0.30
N LYS A 78 4.80 -18.65 0.97
CA LYS A 78 4.10 -19.68 1.76
C LYS A 78 2.71 -19.95 1.20
N GLU A 79 1.94 -18.91 0.88
CA GLU A 79 0.60 -19.07 0.26
C GLU A 79 0.68 -19.83 -1.06
N ILE A 80 1.67 -19.49 -1.90
CA ILE A 80 1.88 -20.20 -3.17
C ILE A 80 2.25 -21.66 -2.91
N SER A 81 3.17 -21.90 -1.98
CA SER A 81 3.62 -23.26 -1.68
C SER A 81 2.49 -24.12 -1.11
N ASP A 82 1.65 -23.57 -0.24
CA ASP A 82 0.51 -24.27 0.36
C ASP A 82 -0.54 -24.57 -0.72
N ALA A 83 -0.86 -23.59 -1.57
CA ALA A 83 -1.81 -23.75 -2.67
C ALA A 83 -1.34 -24.80 -3.69
N VAL A 84 -0.07 -24.76 -4.09
CA VAL A 84 0.52 -25.75 -4.97
C VAL A 84 0.45 -27.14 -4.35
N LYS A 85 0.74 -27.26 -3.05
CA LYS A 85 0.65 -28.54 -2.34
C LYS A 85 -0.77 -29.10 -2.36
N ALA A 86 -1.78 -28.25 -2.12
CA ALA A 86 -3.19 -28.62 -2.18
C ALA A 86 -3.61 -29.06 -3.60
N ILE A 87 -3.20 -28.32 -4.63
CA ILE A 87 -3.49 -28.68 -6.04
C ILE A 87 -2.84 -30.01 -6.38
N LYS A 88 -1.60 -30.25 -5.96
CA LYS A 88 -0.88 -31.51 -6.24
C LYS A 88 -1.50 -32.74 -5.59
N SER A 89 -2.23 -32.58 -4.49
CA SER A 89 -3.00 -33.66 -3.88
C SER A 89 -4.33 -33.96 -4.59
N SER A 90 -4.75 -33.15 -5.57
CA SER A 90 -5.99 -33.37 -6.30
C SER A 90 -5.84 -34.43 -7.39
N THR A 91 -6.95 -35.13 -7.69
CA THR A 91 -7.05 -36.03 -8.87
C THR A 91 -6.76 -35.30 -10.17
N ARG A 92 -7.17 -34.03 -10.26
CA ARG A 92 -6.94 -33.17 -11.43
C ARG A 92 -5.45 -32.99 -11.75
N TYR A 93 -4.59 -32.92 -10.74
CA TYR A 93 -3.14 -32.85 -10.96
C TYR A 93 -2.60 -34.12 -11.60
N ALA A 94 -3.02 -35.28 -11.12
CA ALA A 94 -2.60 -36.58 -11.66
C ALA A 94 -3.03 -36.72 -13.13
N GLU A 95 -4.27 -36.34 -13.46
CA GLU A 95 -4.77 -36.32 -14.84
C GLU A 95 -3.96 -35.38 -15.75
N LEU A 96 -3.63 -34.17 -15.27
CA LEU A 96 -2.81 -33.22 -16.04
C LEU A 96 -1.40 -33.75 -16.26
N LYS A 97 -0.76 -34.31 -15.23
CA LYS A 97 0.56 -34.94 -15.35
C LYS A 97 0.56 -36.08 -16.35
N GLU A 98 -0.47 -36.93 -16.33
CA GLU A 98 -0.60 -38.04 -17.26
C GLU A 98 -0.85 -37.56 -18.69
N LYS A 99 -1.75 -36.57 -18.88
CA LYS A 99 -2.07 -35.98 -20.19
C LYS A 99 -0.83 -35.38 -20.86
N TYR A 100 0.04 -34.72 -20.10
CA TYR A 100 1.22 -34.03 -20.60
C TYR A 100 2.53 -34.79 -20.36
N LYS A 101 2.49 -36.08 -19.97
CA LYS A 101 3.69 -36.84 -19.60
C LYS A 101 4.77 -36.94 -20.70
N ASN A 102 4.33 -36.89 -21.96
CA ASN A 102 5.20 -36.99 -23.14
C ASN A 102 5.45 -35.63 -23.81
N ASP A 103 4.86 -34.55 -23.27
CA ASP A 103 5.02 -33.20 -23.80
C ASP A 103 6.23 -32.53 -23.14
N LYS A 104 7.29 -32.29 -23.91
CA LYS A 104 8.52 -31.64 -23.42
C LYS A 104 8.38 -30.12 -23.29
N VAL A 105 7.32 -29.53 -23.83
CA VAL A 105 7.03 -28.10 -23.78
C VAL A 105 6.21 -27.76 -22.53
N VAL A 106 5.30 -28.65 -22.15
CA VAL A 106 4.38 -28.41 -21.03
C VAL A 106 4.97 -28.86 -19.70
N ASP A 107 5.42 -27.87 -18.92
CA ASP A 107 5.74 -28.09 -17.51
C ASP A 107 4.50 -27.84 -16.63
N VAL A 108 3.73 -28.90 -16.37
CA VAL A 108 2.55 -28.89 -15.49
C VAL A 108 2.87 -28.32 -14.10
N ASP A 109 4.08 -28.57 -13.60
CA ASP A 109 4.51 -28.11 -12.29
C ASP A 109 4.68 -26.58 -12.27
N ASN A 110 5.25 -26.01 -13.32
CA ASN A 110 5.34 -24.55 -13.51
C ASN A 110 3.98 -23.90 -13.76
N MET A 111 3.10 -24.52 -14.55
CA MET A 111 1.74 -24.01 -14.80
C MET A 111 0.95 -23.85 -13.49
N ILE A 112 1.03 -24.84 -12.60
CA ILE A 112 0.31 -24.82 -11.32
C ILE A 112 0.89 -23.76 -10.38
N ALA A 113 2.22 -23.64 -10.34
CA ALA A 113 2.87 -22.59 -9.57
C ALA A 113 2.46 -21.20 -10.08
N GLN A 114 2.42 -20.98 -11.40
CA GLN A 114 1.97 -19.72 -11.99
C GLN A 114 0.49 -19.44 -11.70
N HIS A 115 -0.36 -20.47 -11.78
CA HIS A 115 -1.76 -20.34 -11.45
C HIS A 115 -1.97 -19.93 -9.99
N ALA A 116 -1.28 -20.59 -9.06
CA ALA A 116 -1.28 -20.22 -7.66
C ALA A 116 -0.75 -18.79 -7.45
N ALA A 117 0.37 -18.43 -8.08
CA ALA A 117 0.92 -17.07 -8.01
C ALA A 117 -0.09 -16.01 -8.47
N ASN A 118 -0.83 -16.28 -9.54
CA ASN A 118 -1.85 -15.35 -10.05
C ASN A 118 -3.05 -15.20 -9.09
N ILE A 119 -3.46 -16.28 -8.41
CA ILE A 119 -4.56 -16.23 -7.44
C ILE A 119 -4.17 -15.42 -6.20
N TYR A 120 -2.99 -15.67 -5.67
CA TYR A 120 -2.51 -15.06 -4.42
C TYR A 120 -1.68 -13.81 -4.65
N LYS A 121 -1.64 -13.29 -5.89
CA LYS A 121 -1.00 -12.02 -6.20
C LYS A 121 -1.72 -10.90 -5.46
N TYR A 122 -0.95 -10.03 -4.83
CA TYR A 122 -1.45 -8.78 -4.26
C TYR A 122 -0.48 -7.63 -4.54
N ALA A 123 -0.96 -6.41 -4.31
CA ALA A 123 -0.18 -5.20 -4.50
C ALA A 123 0.22 -4.60 -3.15
N ILE A 124 1.47 -4.17 -3.04
CA ILE A 124 1.96 -3.29 -1.98
C ILE A 124 1.96 -1.87 -2.52
N LYS A 125 1.22 -0.95 -1.89
CA LYS A 125 1.14 0.45 -2.31
C LYS A 125 2.46 1.17 -2.01
N THR A 126 2.99 1.83 -3.03
CA THR A 126 4.25 2.57 -3.01
C THR A 126 4.10 3.82 -3.89
N PRO A 127 3.37 4.86 -3.44
CA PRO A 127 3.00 6.01 -4.29
C PRO A 127 4.20 6.75 -4.93
N SER A 128 5.39 6.68 -4.33
CA SER A 128 6.63 7.20 -4.92
C SER A 128 7.04 6.52 -6.22
N LEU A 129 6.47 5.34 -6.54
CA LEU A 129 6.69 4.63 -7.79
C LEU A 129 5.68 4.97 -8.90
N LYS A 130 4.80 5.96 -8.67
CA LYS A 130 3.96 6.47 -9.76
C LYS A 130 4.80 7.10 -10.86
N LEU A 131 4.30 7.06 -12.10
CA LEU A 131 5.04 7.51 -13.28
C LEU A 131 5.58 8.94 -13.13
N GLU A 132 4.78 9.87 -12.62
CA GLU A 132 5.15 11.27 -12.37
C GLU A 132 6.28 11.44 -11.34
N ASN A 133 6.46 10.47 -10.45
CA ASN A 133 7.48 10.50 -9.38
C ASN A 133 8.78 9.82 -9.81
N LEU A 134 8.72 8.85 -10.73
CA LEU A 134 9.90 8.13 -11.21
C LEU A 134 10.92 9.01 -11.96
N GLU A 135 10.51 10.20 -12.42
CA GLU A 135 11.45 11.18 -12.97
C GLU A 135 12.41 11.73 -11.92
N LYS A 136 11.95 11.88 -10.67
CA LYS A 136 12.70 12.52 -9.58
C LYS A 136 13.17 11.55 -8.49
N ILE A 137 12.73 10.29 -8.54
CA ILE A 137 13.11 9.28 -7.57
C ILE A 137 14.63 9.11 -7.48
N THR A 138 15.12 8.96 -6.25
CA THR A 138 16.54 8.76 -5.93
C THR A 138 16.87 7.28 -5.74
N GLY A 139 18.16 6.95 -5.79
CA GLY A 139 18.62 5.58 -5.53
C GLY A 139 18.34 5.12 -4.10
N GLU A 140 18.40 6.04 -3.14
CA GLU A 140 18.11 5.79 -1.72
C GLU A 140 16.63 5.47 -1.49
N GLU A 141 15.73 6.20 -2.16
CA GLU A 141 14.29 5.91 -2.12
C GLU A 141 13.99 4.52 -2.71
N ILE A 142 14.60 4.17 -3.85
CA ILE A 142 14.44 2.84 -4.44
C ILE A 142 14.95 1.75 -3.48
N GLU A 143 16.10 1.96 -2.84
CA GLU A 143 16.67 1.02 -1.88
C GLU A 143 15.77 0.81 -0.67
N LYS A 144 15.21 1.89 -0.14
CA LYS A 144 14.24 1.82 0.95
C LYS A 144 12.99 1.05 0.53
N ILE A 145 12.44 1.34 -0.65
CA ILE A 145 11.25 0.66 -1.18
C ILE A 145 11.52 -0.83 -1.41
N ASP A 146 12.67 -1.20 -1.99
CA ASP A 146 13.04 -2.59 -2.19
C ASP A 146 13.13 -3.36 -0.86
N SER A 147 13.77 -2.76 0.15
CA SER A 147 13.85 -3.31 1.50
C SER A 147 12.47 -3.49 2.14
N ASP A 148 11.63 -2.46 2.09
CA ASP A 148 10.28 -2.46 2.68
C ASP A 148 9.37 -3.49 2.00
N VAL A 149 9.42 -3.57 0.66
CA VAL A 149 8.65 -4.57 -0.12
C VAL A 149 9.12 -5.99 0.18
N LYS A 150 10.44 -6.21 0.33
CA LYS A 150 10.99 -7.52 0.70
C LYS A 150 10.53 -7.96 2.09
N LYS A 151 10.58 -7.07 3.09
CA LYS A 151 10.01 -7.36 4.42
C LYS A 151 8.51 -7.63 4.35
N ALA A 152 7.78 -6.82 3.58
CA ALA A 152 6.32 -6.94 3.47
C ALA A 152 5.89 -8.27 2.85
N LYS A 153 6.52 -8.73 1.77
CA LYS A 153 6.13 -10.00 1.12
C LYS A 153 6.41 -11.26 1.95
N GLU A 154 7.28 -11.16 2.96
CA GLU A 154 7.53 -12.26 3.90
C GLU A 154 6.42 -12.41 4.95
N VAL A 155 5.80 -11.30 5.35
CA VAL A 155 4.84 -11.25 6.46
C VAL A 155 3.40 -11.11 5.98
N ILE A 156 3.18 -10.23 5.00
CA ILE A 156 1.86 -9.95 4.45
C ILE A 156 1.42 -11.10 3.55
N THR A 157 0.12 -11.31 3.50
CA THR A 157 -0.55 -12.32 2.67
C THR A 157 -1.55 -11.62 1.76
N SER A 158 -2.03 -12.33 0.75
CA SER A 158 -3.13 -11.86 -0.11
C SER A 158 -4.34 -11.35 0.70
N LYS A 159 -4.63 -11.98 1.84
CA LYS A 159 -5.74 -11.64 2.74
C LYS A 159 -5.47 -10.38 3.59
N THR A 160 -4.23 -10.14 4.00
CA THR A 160 -3.86 -9.00 4.87
C THR A 160 -3.35 -7.78 4.11
N ALA A 161 -3.11 -7.89 2.80
CA ALA A 161 -2.56 -6.84 1.95
C ALA A 161 -3.38 -5.54 1.98
N THR A 162 -4.72 -5.63 1.92
CA THR A 162 -5.59 -4.45 1.95
C THR A 162 -5.41 -3.67 3.24
N ALA A 163 -5.49 -4.34 4.39
CA ALA A 163 -5.32 -3.72 5.70
C ALA A 163 -3.91 -3.12 5.87
N TYR A 164 -2.88 -3.80 5.36
CA TYR A 164 -1.51 -3.28 5.35
C TYR A 164 -1.41 -1.98 4.55
N ASN A 165 -1.93 -1.96 3.33
CA ASN A 165 -1.90 -0.78 2.48
C ASN A 165 -2.65 0.40 3.12
N THR A 166 -3.80 0.16 3.74
CA THR A 166 -4.55 1.19 4.48
C THR A 166 -3.74 1.73 5.67
N ALA A 167 -3.03 0.87 6.41
CA ALA A 167 -2.20 1.32 7.52
C ALA A 167 -1.07 2.24 7.03
N ILE A 168 -0.37 1.87 5.95
CA ILE A 168 0.67 2.72 5.35
C ILE A 168 0.10 4.06 4.86
N GLU A 169 -1.08 4.06 4.23
CA GLU A 169 -1.76 5.28 3.80
C GLU A 169 -2.18 6.18 4.97
N ASN A 170 -2.50 5.58 6.11
CA ASN A 170 -2.78 6.28 7.37
C ASN A 170 -1.50 6.74 8.10
N GLY A 171 -0.33 6.61 7.49
CA GLY A 171 0.94 7.09 8.04
C GLY A 171 1.61 6.14 9.04
N VAL A 172 1.15 4.89 9.14
CA VAL A 172 1.80 3.87 9.97
C VAL A 172 3.14 3.49 9.34
N SER A 173 4.19 3.39 10.16
CA SER A 173 5.47 2.91 9.67
C SER A 173 5.39 1.46 9.20
N VAL A 174 6.19 1.11 8.19
CA VAL A 174 6.27 -0.26 7.65
C VAL A 174 6.51 -1.27 8.77
N ASP A 175 7.52 -1.05 9.62
CA ASP A 175 7.87 -2.00 10.67
C ASP A 175 6.71 -2.22 11.68
N SER A 176 5.98 -1.17 12.06
CA SER A 176 4.81 -1.28 12.94
C SER A 176 3.64 -2.00 12.27
N ALA A 177 3.35 -1.68 11.00
CA ALA A 177 2.30 -2.35 10.24
C ALA A 177 2.61 -3.85 10.06
N LEU A 178 3.88 -4.19 9.81
CA LEU A 178 4.34 -5.59 9.71
C LEU A 178 4.26 -6.31 11.06
N ALA A 179 4.60 -5.64 12.17
CA ALA A 179 4.45 -6.24 13.50
C ALA A 179 2.99 -6.59 13.79
N ALA A 180 2.06 -5.65 13.52
CA ALA A 180 0.62 -5.87 13.70
C ALA A 180 0.03 -6.92 12.74
N ALA A 181 0.64 -7.13 11.57
CA ALA A 181 0.21 -8.12 10.60
C ALA A 181 0.54 -9.57 10.99
N LYS A 182 1.53 -9.78 11.87
CA LYS A 182 1.97 -11.12 12.31
C LYS A 182 0.94 -11.82 13.21
N ASP A 183 0.02 -11.08 13.81
CA ASP A 183 -0.94 -11.63 14.75
C ASP A 183 -2.25 -12.04 14.09
N ASN A 184 -2.70 -13.26 14.41
CA ASN A 184 -4.01 -13.86 14.05
C ASN A 184 -4.64 -13.30 12.74
N ASN A 185 -3.91 -13.42 11.63
CA ASN A 185 -4.38 -12.99 10.31
C ASN A 185 -4.69 -11.48 10.21
N GLY A 186 -3.88 -10.64 10.84
CA GLY A 186 -3.98 -9.17 10.76
C GLY A 186 -5.07 -8.56 11.63
N ALA A 187 -5.55 -9.24 12.66
CA ALA A 187 -6.60 -8.73 13.55
C ALA A 187 -6.22 -7.38 14.19
N LEU A 188 -4.98 -7.26 14.70
CA LEU A 188 -4.47 -6.00 15.25
C LEU A 188 -4.31 -4.92 14.19
N LEU A 189 -3.91 -5.30 12.97
CA LEU A 189 -3.79 -4.35 11.85
C LEU A 189 -5.15 -3.75 11.47
N ASN A 190 -6.20 -4.58 11.47
CA ASN A 190 -7.56 -4.12 11.24
C ASN A 190 -8.04 -3.18 12.35
N GLU A 191 -7.73 -3.49 13.60
CA GLU A 191 -8.08 -2.65 14.75
C GLU A 191 -7.34 -1.31 14.72
N PHE A 192 -6.07 -1.32 14.32
CA PHE A 192 -5.29 -0.09 14.12
C PHE A 192 -5.94 0.80 13.06
N ASN A 193 -6.37 0.23 11.93
CA ASN A 193 -7.07 0.98 10.89
C ASN A 193 -8.39 1.57 11.38
N ARG A 194 -9.18 0.79 12.15
CA ARG A 194 -10.42 1.27 12.78
C ARG A 194 -10.16 2.46 13.71
N LEU A 195 -9.12 2.38 14.54
CA LEU A 195 -8.73 3.47 15.44
C LEU A 195 -8.24 4.69 14.67
N GLY A 196 -7.44 4.52 13.62
CA GLY A 196 -6.98 5.61 12.76
C GLY A 196 -8.14 6.35 12.10
N THR A 197 -9.13 5.63 11.56
CA THR A 197 -10.37 6.21 11.04
C THR A 197 -11.11 6.98 12.13
N ASN A 198 -11.36 6.36 13.29
CA ASN A 198 -12.04 7.03 14.40
C ASN A 198 -11.32 8.29 14.89
N VAL A 199 -9.99 8.28 14.94
CA VAL A 199 -9.18 9.44 15.36
C VAL A 199 -9.25 10.55 14.32
N ASN A 200 -9.19 10.23 13.03
CA ASN A 200 -9.34 11.22 11.97
C ASN A 200 -10.76 11.80 11.93
N ASP A 201 -11.78 10.96 12.12
CA ASP A 201 -13.17 11.39 12.24
C ASP A 201 -13.34 12.30 13.46
N LEU A 202 -12.78 11.93 14.61
CA LEU A 202 -12.80 12.78 15.82
C LEU A 202 -12.07 14.11 15.59
N LYS A 203 -10.88 14.09 14.98
CA LYS A 203 -10.13 15.31 14.64
C LYS A 203 -10.96 16.25 13.75
N ASN A 204 -11.73 15.70 12.81
CA ASN A 204 -12.55 16.46 11.88
C ASN A 204 -13.91 16.86 12.49
N ALA A 205 -14.45 16.08 13.43
CA ALA A 205 -15.74 16.30 14.08
C ALA A 205 -15.67 17.19 15.32
N THR A 206 -14.50 17.31 15.96
CA THR A 206 -14.34 18.16 17.14
C THR A 206 -14.25 19.63 16.71
N THR A 207 -15.40 20.23 16.44
CA THR A 207 -15.55 21.68 16.34
C THR A 207 -16.25 22.19 17.60
N PHE A 208 -15.75 23.29 18.14
CA PHE A 208 -16.39 23.96 19.26
C PHE A 208 -17.31 25.03 18.71
N ALA A 209 -18.56 25.03 19.15
CA ALA A 209 -19.57 26.00 18.76
C ALA A 209 -19.98 26.86 19.95
N LEU A 210 -20.21 28.15 19.72
CA LEU A 210 -20.91 29.00 20.66
C LEU A 210 -22.42 28.84 20.40
N ASP A 211 -23.19 28.59 21.46
CA ASP A 211 -24.64 28.75 21.41
C ASP A 211 -25.05 30.23 21.45
N ALA A 212 -26.35 30.50 21.31
CA ALA A 212 -26.90 31.86 21.33
C ALA A 212 -26.65 32.61 22.65
N ASP A 213 -26.37 31.89 23.73
CA ASP A 213 -26.05 32.44 25.06
C ASP A 213 -24.53 32.60 25.28
N GLY A 214 -23.70 32.26 24.28
CA GLY A 214 -22.25 32.37 24.34
C GLY A 214 -21.54 31.22 25.08
N ASN A 215 -22.22 30.11 25.36
CA ASN A 215 -21.59 28.94 25.96
C ASN A 215 -20.90 28.08 24.90
N ILE A 216 -19.71 27.57 25.23
CA ILE A 216 -18.99 26.64 24.38
C ILE A 216 -19.62 25.25 24.46
N THR A 217 -20.02 24.74 23.32
CA THR A 217 -20.55 23.38 23.14
C THR A 217 -19.63 22.57 22.23
N LEU A 218 -19.63 21.25 22.38
CA LEU A 218 -18.73 20.32 21.69
C LEU A 218 -19.17 19.98 20.25
N ASP A 219 -20.31 20.50 19.79
CA ASP A 219 -20.89 20.05 18.52
C ASP A 219 -21.68 21.18 17.82
N GLU A 220 -21.24 21.52 16.61
CA GLU A 220 -21.90 22.49 15.71
C GLU A 220 -23.26 21.96 15.17
N ASN A 221 -23.50 20.65 15.22
CA ASN A 221 -24.66 19.97 14.63
C ASN A 221 -25.62 19.33 15.66
N GLN A 222 -25.25 19.25 16.94
CA GLN A 222 -26.15 18.79 18.02
C GLN A 222 -26.68 20.00 18.82
N GLY A 223 -27.93 20.39 18.56
CA GLY A 223 -28.65 21.40 19.34
C GLY A 223 -29.76 22.11 18.56
N SER A 224 -30.66 22.78 19.27
CA SER A 224 -31.68 23.66 18.68
C SER A 224 -31.21 25.12 18.75
N GLY A 225 -31.03 25.79 17.61
CA GLY A 225 -30.71 27.23 17.53
C GLY A 225 -29.58 27.57 16.55
N GLU A 226 -29.32 28.87 16.36
CA GLU A 226 -28.13 29.34 15.64
C GLU A 226 -26.86 28.98 16.41
N ARG A 227 -25.83 28.57 15.67
CA ARG A 227 -24.53 28.16 16.21
C ARG A 227 -23.43 28.86 15.42
N TYR A 228 -22.43 29.34 16.14
CA TYR A 228 -21.31 30.06 15.56
C TYR A 228 -20.01 29.32 15.84
N SER A 229 -19.16 29.15 14.83
CA SER A 229 -17.88 28.48 15.00
C SER A 229 -16.95 29.31 15.88
N VAL A 230 -16.48 28.74 17.00
CA VAL A 230 -15.53 29.42 17.92
C VAL A 230 -14.30 29.92 17.15
N LYS A 231 -13.84 29.15 16.16
CA LYS A 231 -12.67 29.51 15.34
C LYS A 231 -12.91 30.78 14.54
N GLN A 232 -14.10 30.93 13.95
CA GLN A 232 -14.46 32.12 13.18
C GLN A 232 -14.67 33.32 14.12
N THR A 233 -15.40 33.13 15.21
CA THR A 233 -15.63 34.19 16.21
C THR A 233 -14.31 34.72 16.79
N VAL A 234 -13.36 33.84 17.13
CA VAL A 234 -12.03 34.26 17.61
C VAL A 234 -11.21 34.93 16.51
N ALA A 235 -11.34 34.50 15.25
CA ALA A 235 -10.65 35.15 14.13
C ALA A 235 -11.17 36.58 13.89
N ASP A 236 -12.48 36.78 13.99
CA ASP A 236 -13.12 38.09 13.87
C ASP A 236 -12.69 39.00 15.04
N ILE A 237 -12.65 38.46 16.27
CA ILE A 237 -12.12 39.17 17.45
C ILE A 237 -10.64 39.54 17.26
N LYS A 238 -9.81 38.66 16.67
CA LYS A 238 -8.38 38.91 16.46
C LYS A 238 -8.12 39.97 15.38
N ALA A 239 -9.01 40.13 14.41
CA ALA A 239 -8.94 41.22 13.45
C ALA A 239 -9.15 42.58 14.13
N ASP A 240 -9.91 42.60 15.23
CA ASP A 240 -10.07 43.74 16.11
C ASP A 240 -8.89 43.81 17.09
N THR A 241 -7.95 44.72 16.83
CA THR A 241 -6.63 44.74 17.48
C THR A 241 -6.65 45.00 18.99
N THR A 242 -7.79 45.29 19.61
CA THR A 242 -7.83 45.54 21.06
C THR A 242 -9.18 45.22 21.70
N VAL A 243 -9.21 44.14 22.49
CA VAL A 243 -10.36 43.73 23.30
C VAL A 243 -9.98 43.93 24.76
N TYR A 244 -10.76 44.72 25.50
CA TYR A 244 -10.51 44.98 26.92
C TYR A 244 -11.58 44.30 27.77
N GLN A 245 -11.15 43.71 28.89
CA GLN A 245 -12.05 43.22 29.93
C GLN A 245 -12.36 44.34 30.92
N ASN A 246 -13.64 44.67 31.06
CA ASN A 246 -14.15 45.57 32.07
C ASN A 246 -14.07 44.94 33.47
N LYS A 247 -14.16 45.78 34.51
CA LYS A 247 -14.11 45.33 35.91
C LYS A 247 -15.25 44.40 36.31
N ASP A 248 -16.36 44.42 35.59
CA ASP A 248 -17.51 43.52 35.76
C ASP A 248 -17.35 42.19 35.01
N GLY A 249 -16.23 41.99 34.32
CA GLY A 249 -15.92 40.79 33.54
C GLY A 249 -16.42 40.82 32.09
N SER A 250 -17.19 41.84 31.69
CA SER A 250 -17.62 42.03 30.29
C SER A 250 -16.45 42.43 29.39
N TYR A 251 -16.49 42.10 28.11
CA TYR A 251 -15.48 42.53 27.14
C TYR A 251 -16.05 43.59 26.20
N THR A 252 -15.26 44.61 25.86
CA THR A 252 -15.63 45.60 24.85
C THR A 252 -14.62 45.64 23.72
N LEU A 253 -15.13 45.87 22.51
CA LEU A 253 -14.34 46.21 21.34
C LEU A 253 -14.03 47.70 21.36
N ASP A 254 -12.76 48.06 21.24
CA ASP A 254 -12.35 49.46 21.08
C ASP A 254 -12.30 49.79 19.59
N GLN A 255 -13.37 50.39 19.06
CA GLN A 255 -13.43 50.88 17.67
C GLN A 255 -12.77 52.28 17.51
N SER A 256 -12.00 52.74 18.49
CA SER A 256 -11.32 54.03 18.46
C SER A 256 -10.04 53.96 17.61
N ALA A 257 -10.19 53.93 16.28
CA ALA A 257 -9.13 54.23 15.33
C ALA A 257 -9.53 55.40 14.43
#